data_AF-K9E467-F1
#
_entry.id   AF-K9E467-F1
#
_cell.length_a   1.000
_cell.length_b   1.000
_cell.length_c   1.000
_cell.angle_alpha   90.00
_cell.angle_beta   90.00
_cell.angle_gamma   90.00
#
_symmetry.space_group_name_H-M   'P 1'
#
loop_
_entity.id
_entity.type
_entity.pdbx_description
1 polymer ?
#
loop_
_entity_poly.entity_id
_entity_poly.type
_entity_poly.pdbx_seq_one_letter_code
_entity_poly.pdbx_strand_id
1 'polypeptide(L)'
;MNFSKLKYLFSICLFATSILQAWGQSAPTLAVRIDDLGAFHSVNEACIQTYQSGIARSVEVMPVASWYPEAVRLLKENPGLDAGLHLVITSEWENVKWRPLTHCPSLTDENGYFYPMMGPNPAYPGQSVMENKWDLKEVEQEFRAQIEMALKNIPQLSHLTGHMLSTGFTKEVNEMVLRLAKEYHLPSIDRMNSPEDYQFTYIGYDGPNRTSAEKEESFIRSLNKLEAGKRYLFLDHPALDNEEMRPVFHIGYENVALDRQGVTDLLTSPRVKQAIEDKGIKLISINQLTKGLPHATTPGKLAKAMQKYLDAMQKANQELHSIMIVQHGKVIAEEWFGGQDTESTNYIWVDSATISKANEEKLMDFLYPRLFRPLGIVNVKCQKSPQSINSSGWRLFFKTEDFAKLGQLFLQKGKWNGQQMLPEEWIAKASACCADGRNGQYILVIPEKDAVIAVTTRTEDGQTKPYLIRKHLLPAL
;
A
#
# COMPACT_ATOMS: atom_id res chain seq x y z
N MET A 1 17.28 49.09 -7.88
CA MET A 1 17.72 47.71 -7.61
C MET A 1 16.88 47.16 -6.48
N ASN A 2 15.98 46.20 -6.75
CA ASN A 2 15.19 45.53 -5.73
C ASN A 2 14.98 44.06 -6.16
N PHE A 3 15.62 43.15 -5.43
CA PHE A 3 15.75 41.73 -5.71
C PHE A 3 14.54 40.94 -5.17
N SER A 4 13.43 40.89 -5.90
CA SER A 4 12.30 40.02 -5.50
C SER A 4 11.42 39.46 -6.63
N LYS A 5 11.86 39.52 -7.90
CA LYS A 5 11.10 38.97 -9.04
C LYS A 5 11.92 38.08 -9.98
N LEU A 6 12.62 37.08 -9.43
CA LEU A 6 13.33 36.08 -10.24
C LEU A 6 13.34 34.70 -9.57
N LYS A 7 12.19 34.00 -9.54
CA LYS A 7 12.11 32.58 -9.13
C LYS A 7 11.16 31.69 -9.96
N TYR A 8 10.71 32.14 -11.12
CA TYR A 8 9.86 31.31 -12.00
C TYR A 8 10.20 31.51 -13.47
N LEU A 9 11.41 31.13 -13.89
CA LEU A 9 11.72 30.97 -15.30
C LEU A 9 12.58 29.71 -15.51
N PHE A 10 12.03 28.82 -16.32
CA PHE A 10 12.69 27.76 -17.09
C PHE A 10 13.38 26.63 -16.31
N SER A 11 12.61 25.56 -16.09
CA SER A 11 13.10 24.19 -16.20
C SER A 11 12.08 23.39 -17.00
N ILE A 12 11.96 23.72 -18.29
CA ILE A 12 11.31 22.90 -19.31
C ILE A 12 12.36 22.71 -20.40
N CYS A 13 12.50 21.46 -20.84
CA CYS A 13 13.34 20.96 -21.94
C CYS A 13 14.81 20.63 -21.62
N LEU A 14 15.02 19.40 -21.14
CA LEU A 14 16.02 18.45 -21.70
C LEU A 14 15.77 17.03 -21.15
N PHE A 15 14.60 16.46 -21.46
CA PHE A 15 14.36 15.00 -21.42
C PHE A 15 13.58 14.62 -22.69
N ALA A 16 14.22 14.83 -23.84
CA ALA A 16 13.67 14.49 -25.13
C ALA A 16 14.64 13.58 -25.88
N THR A 17 15.01 12.44 -25.30
CA THR A 17 15.59 11.29 -26.02
C THR A 17 15.50 10.03 -25.16
N SER A 18 14.34 9.36 -25.17
CA SER A 18 14.17 7.88 -25.05
C SER A 18 12.73 7.41 -24.71
N ILE A 19 11.65 8.06 -25.18
CA ILE A 19 10.27 7.54 -24.97
C ILE A 19 9.89 6.45 -25.99
N LEU A 20 10.85 5.61 -26.42
CA LEU A 20 10.62 4.53 -27.39
C LEU A 20 10.71 3.13 -26.79
N GLN A 21 10.77 3.00 -25.47
CA GLN A 21 10.60 1.76 -24.72
C GLN A 21 9.58 2.06 -23.60
N ALA A 22 8.51 1.34 -23.32
CA ALA A 22 8.18 -0.03 -23.64
C ALA A 22 6.65 -0.21 -23.58
N TRP A 23 5.95 0.11 -24.68
CA TRP A 23 4.54 -0.30 -24.82
C TRP A 23 4.53 -1.70 -25.41
N GLY A 24 4.78 -2.73 -24.58
CA GLY A 24 4.78 -4.11 -25.08
C GLY A 24 5.14 -5.21 -24.08
N GLN A 25 5.89 -4.91 -23.00
CA GLN A 25 6.20 -5.90 -21.96
C GLN A 25 6.06 -5.25 -20.59
N SER A 26 5.26 -5.85 -19.71
CA SER A 26 5.07 -5.37 -18.33
C SER A 26 6.38 -5.50 -17.55
N ALA A 27 6.84 -4.41 -16.94
CA ALA A 27 8.00 -4.44 -16.05
C ALA A 27 7.83 -5.47 -14.91
N PRO A 28 8.93 -6.06 -14.38
CA PRO A 28 8.86 -6.76 -13.11
C PRO A 28 8.38 -5.79 -12.00
N THR A 29 7.58 -6.31 -11.07
CA THR A 29 7.16 -5.55 -9.89
C THR A 29 7.81 -6.11 -8.63
N LEU A 30 8.18 -5.23 -7.71
CA LEU A 30 8.80 -5.61 -6.45
C LEU A 30 8.10 -4.90 -5.28
N ALA A 31 7.46 -5.68 -4.42
CA ALA A 31 7.02 -5.22 -3.11
C ALA A 31 8.20 -5.26 -2.14
N VAL A 32 8.50 -4.13 -1.52
CA VAL A 32 9.53 -4.03 -0.46
C VAL A 32 8.82 -3.73 0.84
N ARG A 33 8.75 -4.77 1.68
CA ARG A 33 8.14 -4.76 3.01
C ARG A 33 9.22 -4.62 4.07
N ILE A 34 8.93 -3.89 5.13
CA ILE A 34 9.80 -3.77 6.29
C ILE A 34 9.00 -4.12 7.54
N ASP A 35 9.57 -4.97 8.40
CA ASP A 35 8.83 -5.52 9.53
C ASP A 35 9.21 -4.81 10.86
N ASP A 36 8.40 -5.04 11.90
CA ASP A 36 8.61 -4.62 13.30
C ASP A 36 8.41 -3.13 13.67
N LEU A 37 7.67 -2.34 12.88
CA LEU A 37 7.34 -0.97 13.27
C LEU A 37 6.56 -0.96 14.60
N GLY A 38 7.02 -0.15 15.54
CA GLY A 38 6.49 -0.07 16.90
C GLY A 38 7.27 -0.89 17.93
N ALA A 39 8.21 -1.75 17.51
CA ALA A 39 9.08 -2.50 18.42
C ALA A 39 9.99 -1.58 19.26
N PHE A 40 10.72 -0.70 18.57
CA PHE A 40 11.73 0.20 19.13
C PHE A 40 11.67 1.56 18.45
N HIS A 41 12.10 2.63 19.11
CA HIS A 41 12.22 3.95 18.48
C HIS A 41 13.17 3.91 17.28
N SER A 42 14.27 3.20 17.42
CA SER A 42 15.28 3.01 16.38
C SER A 42 14.75 2.25 15.17
N VAL A 43 13.84 1.30 15.37
CA VAL A 43 13.14 0.61 14.28
C VAL A 43 12.16 1.57 13.61
N ASN A 44 11.43 2.37 14.40
CA ASN A 44 10.53 3.38 13.86
C ASN A 44 11.25 4.39 12.95
N GLU A 45 12.35 4.97 13.42
CA GLU A 45 13.15 5.93 12.65
C GLU A 45 13.69 5.30 11.36
N ALA A 46 14.27 4.11 11.45
CA ALA A 46 14.80 3.41 10.29
C ALA A 46 13.71 3.04 9.27
N CYS A 47 12.52 2.63 9.73
CA CYS A 47 11.40 2.34 8.84
C CYS A 47 10.97 3.58 8.05
N ILE A 48 10.85 4.73 8.71
CA ILE A 48 10.52 5.99 8.02
C ILE A 48 11.65 6.43 7.08
N GLN A 49 12.91 6.29 7.50
CA GLN A 49 14.07 6.62 6.66
C GLN A 49 14.12 5.79 5.38
N THR A 50 13.91 4.47 5.48
CA THR A 50 13.92 3.55 4.33
C THR A 50 12.73 3.75 3.39
N TYR A 51 11.62 4.31 3.87
CA TYR A 51 10.52 4.78 3.03
C TYR A 51 10.85 6.12 2.34
N GLN A 52 11.21 7.15 3.12
CA GLN A 52 11.35 8.52 2.61
C GLN A 52 12.57 8.69 1.69
N SER A 53 13.67 7.99 1.98
CA SER A 53 14.94 8.10 1.26
C SER A 53 15.35 6.82 0.55
N GLY A 54 14.50 5.79 0.59
CA GLY A 54 14.83 4.45 0.13
C GLY A 54 13.74 3.79 -0.71
N ILE A 55 13.79 2.46 -0.73
CA ILE A 55 12.99 1.63 -1.62
C ILE A 55 11.79 0.96 -0.93
N ALA A 56 11.63 1.12 0.39
CA ALA A 56 10.51 0.52 1.12
C ALA A 56 9.18 1.14 0.68
N ARG A 57 8.14 0.32 0.57
CA ARG A 57 6.78 0.76 0.19
C ARG A 57 5.69 0.30 1.14
N SER A 58 5.97 -0.70 1.98
CA SER A 58 5.05 -1.19 3.01
C SER A 58 5.78 -1.46 4.31
N VAL A 59 5.09 -1.26 5.43
CA VAL A 59 5.62 -1.51 6.78
C VAL A 59 4.63 -2.29 7.64
N GLU A 60 5.14 -3.23 8.45
CA GLU A 60 4.34 -4.07 9.33
C GLU A 60 4.40 -3.58 10.78
N VAL A 61 3.24 -3.26 11.35
CA VAL A 61 3.12 -2.62 12.66
C VAL A 61 2.80 -3.63 13.75
N MET A 62 3.55 -3.61 14.86
CA MET A 62 3.32 -4.46 16.03
C MET A 62 2.51 -3.69 17.10
N PRO A 63 1.22 -4.02 17.33
CA PRO A 63 0.36 -3.24 18.21
C PRO A 63 0.61 -3.48 19.71
N VAL A 64 1.27 -4.58 20.06
CA VAL A 64 1.61 -4.95 21.44
C VAL A 64 2.93 -4.33 21.91
N ALA A 65 3.72 -3.78 20.99
CA ALA A 65 5.05 -3.30 21.29
C ALA A 65 5.07 -1.87 21.86
N SER A 66 6.10 -1.57 22.65
CA SER A 66 6.18 -0.37 23.49
C SER A 66 6.15 0.95 22.72
N TRP A 67 6.67 0.96 21.49
CA TRP A 67 6.75 2.16 20.64
C TRP A 67 5.61 2.25 19.61
N TYR A 68 4.55 1.45 19.78
CA TYR A 68 3.35 1.52 18.95
C TYR A 68 2.70 2.93 18.89
N PRO A 69 2.57 3.71 19.98
CA PRO A 69 2.00 5.06 19.90
C PRO A 69 2.78 6.00 18.98
N GLU A 70 4.12 5.86 18.96
CA GLU A 70 4.96 6.61 18.03
C GLU A 70 4.76 6.13 16.59
N ALA A 71 4.74 4.81 16.36
CA ALA A 71 4.47 4.24 15.04
C ALA A 71 3.16 4.78 14.44
N VAL A 72 2.09 4.85 15.24
CA VAL A 72 0.80 5.45 14.83
C VAL A 72 0.96 6.92 14.42
N ARG A 73 1.73 7.71 15.17
CA ARG A 73 1.99 9.12 14.83
C ARG A 73 2.77 9.23 13.52
N LEU A 74 3.85 8.47 13.37
CA LEU A 74 4.70 8.49 12.19
C LEU A 74 3.95 8.08 10.92
N LEU A 75 3.07 7.07 11.01
CA LEU A 75 2.22 6.66 9.90
C LEU A 75 1.25 7.77 9.45
N LYS A 76 0.66 8.51 10.40
CA LYS A 76 -0.18 9.68 10.10
C LYS A 76 0.60 10.80 9.42
N GLU A 77 1.87 11.00 9.81
CA GLU A 77 2.79 11.96 9.20
C GLU A 77 3.28 11.50 7.81
N ASN A 78 3.18 10.20 7.50
CA ASN A 78 3.63 9.59 6.25
C ASN A 78 2.50 8.79 5.56
N PRO A 79 1.42 9.45 5.09
CA PRO A 79 0.24 8.76 4.54
C PRO A 79 0.47 8.07 3.17
N GLY A 80 1.65 8.24 2.56
CA GLY A 80 2.04 7.50 1.35
C GLY A 80 2.57 6.09 1.65
N LEU A 81 3.07 5.85 2.87
CA LEU A 81 3.57 4.55 3.31
C LEU A 81 2.41 3.60 3.60
N ASP A 82 2.37 2.47 2.90
CA ASP A 82 1.41 1.41 3.14
C ASP A 82 1.68 0.71 4.47
N ALA A 83 0.65 0.43 5.26
CA ALA A 83 0.80 -0.20 6.57
C ALA A 83 0.03 -1.52 6.65
N GLY A 84 0.71 -2.57 7.07
CA GLY A 84 0.13 -3.84 7.47
C GLY A 84 0.16 -4.02 8.99
N LEU A 85 -0.69 -4.92 9.49
CA LEU A 85 -0.67 -5.31 10.89
C LEU A 85 0.17 -6.59 11.03
N HIS A 86 1.27 -6.48 11.77
CA HIS A 86 2.11 -7.60 12.15
C HIS A 86 1.51 -8.29 13.37
N LEU A 87 0.79 -9.39 13.17
CA LEU A 87 0.15 -10.13 14.27
C LEU A 87 1.22 -10.82 15.12
N VAL A 88 1.21 -10.53 16.42
CA VAL A 88 2.29 -10.93 17.35
C VAL A 88 1.75 -11.89 18.42
N ILE A 89 2.39 -13.05 18.57
CA ILE A 89 2.18 -13.99 19.70
C ILE A 89 3.50 -14.53 20.25
N THR A 90 4.62 -13.87 19.93
CA THR A 90 5.96 -14.17 20.45
C THR A 90 6.65 -12.90 20.92
N SER A 91 7.60 -13.01 21.85
CA SER A 91 8.42 -11.90 22.35
C SER A 91 9.86 -12.36 22.60
N GLU A 92 10.68 -12.26 21.57
CA GLU A 92 11.96 -12.96 21.44
C GLU A 92 13.12 -12.30 22.21
N TRP A 93 13.11 -10.98 22.38
CA TRP A 93 14.27 -10.25 22.92
C TRP A 93 14.46 -10.45 24.42
N GLU A 94 15.70 -10.61 24.88
CA GLU A 94 16.00 -10.89 26.31
C GLU A 94 15.60 -9.74 27.23
N ASN A 95 16.02 -8.52 26.87
CA ASN A 95 15.90 -7.35 27.74
C ASN A 95 14.59 -6.58 27.57
N VAL A 96 13.80 -6.90 26.54
CA VAL A 96 12.56 -6.20 26.22
C VAL A 96 11.49 -7.21 25.86
N LYS A 97 10.39 -7.20 26.62
CA LYS A 97 9.28 -8.12 26.45
C LYS A 97 7.97 -7.36 26.31
N TRP A 98 7.05 -7.89 25.51
CA TRP A 98 5.69 -7.40 25.38
C TRP A 98 4.67 -8.47 25.79
N ARG A 99 3.51 -8.00 26.25
CA ARG A 99 2.41 -8.82 26.75
C ARG A 99 1.24 -8.80 25.76
N PRO A 100 0.37 -9.82 25.77
CA PRO A 100 -0.86 -9.80 24.98
C PRO A 100 -1.81 -8.65 25.35
N LEU A 101 -2.66 -8.27 24.41
CA LEU A 101 -3.78 -7.36 24.67
C LEU A 101 -4.92 -8.04 25.45
N THR A 102 -4.96 -9.37 25.41
CA THR A 102 -6.01 -10.21 26.00
C THR A 102 -5.46 -11.18 27.03
N HIS A 103 -6.34 -11.85 27.76
CA HIS A 103 -5.94 -12.94 28.65
C HIS A 103 -5.83 -14.25 27.87
N CYS A 104 -4.60 -14.59 27.45
CA CYS A 104 -4.29 -15.81 26.69
C CYS A 104 -3.15 -16.61 27.35
N PRO A 105 -3.38 -17.25 28.51
CA PRO A 105 -2.34 -17.95 29.27
C PRO A 105 -1.68 -19.10 28.50
N SER A 106 -2.31 -19.62 27.45
CA SER A 106 -1.73 -20.67 26.60
C SER A 106 -0.63 -20.17 25.65
N LEU A 107 -0.46 -18.84 25.54
CA LEU A 107 0.53 -18.17 24.68
C LEU A 107 1.62 -17.44 25.48
N THR A 108 1.55 -17.47 26.80
CA THR A 108 2.43 -16.67 27.68
C THR A 108 3.20 -17.51 28.69
N ASP A 109 4.36 -16.99 29.12
CA ASP A 109 5.11 -17.51 30.26
C ASP A 109 4.46 -17.19 31.62
N GLU A 110 5.10 -17.62 32.71
CA GLU A 110 4.66 -17.38 34.08
C GLU A 110 4.60 -15.89 34.48
N ASN A 111 5.31 -15.03 33.75
CA ASN A 111 5.32 -13.58 33.95
C ASN A 111 4.28 -12.87 33.06
N GLY A 112 3.54 -13.62 32.23
CA GLY A 112 2.54 -13.12 31.31
C GLY A 112 3.12 -12.47 30.05
N TYR A 113 4.39 -12.67 29.73
CA TYR A 113 4.97 -12.29 28.44
C TYR A 113 4.67 -13.37 27.40
N PHE A 114 4.55 -13.00 26.13
CA PHE A 114 4.51 -14.02 25.09
C PHE A 114 5.78 -14.88 25.11
N TYR A 115 5.65 -16.15 24.74
CA TYR A 115 6.82 -17.03 24.57
C TYR A 115 7.81 -16.43 23.56
N PRO A 116 9.13 -16.62 23.73
CA PRO A 116 10.12 -16.04 22.84
C PRO A 116 10.13 -16.62 21.42
N MET A 117 9.68 -17.86 21.24
CA MET A 117 9.82 -18.58 19.98
C MET A 117 8.49 -19.18 19.50
N MET A 118 8.32 -19.29 18.18
CA MET A 118 7.20 -20.06 17.63
C MET A 118 7.45 -21.57 17.75
N GLY A 119 8.62 -22.05 17.32
CA GLY A 119 9.01 -23.45 17.38
C GLY A 119 10.14 -23.74 18.38
N PRO A 120 10.47 -25.02 18.61
CA PRO A 120 11.55 -25.42 19.52
C PRO A 120 12.87 -24.73 19.20
N ASN A 121 13.53 -24.21 20.24
CA ASN A 121 14.85 -23.59 20.13
C ASN A 121 15.77 -24.12 21.25
N PRO A 122 16.97 -24.65 20.93
CA PRO A 122 17.89 -25.18 21.94
C PRO A 122 18.31 -24.20 23.04
N ALA A 123 18.30 -22.90 22.76
CA ALA A 123 18.61 -21.87 23.76
C ALA A 123 17.43 -21.59 24.70
N TYR A 124 16.22 -21.98 24.31
CA TYR A 124 14.96 -21.68 24.99
C TYR A 124 14.10 -22.95 25.16
N PRO A 125 14.62 -24.00 25.82
CA PRO A 125 13.93 -25.28 25.89
C PRO A 125 12.55 -25.12 26.57
N GLY A 126 11.49 -25.56 25.89
CA GLY A 126 10.12 -25.48 26.39
C GLY A 126 9.51 -24.07 26.41
N GLN A 127 10.18 -23.08 25.82
CA GLN A 127 9.72 -21.69 25.78
C GLN A 127 9.31 -21.29 24.35
N SER A 128 8.60 -22.18 23.66
CA SER A 128 7.98 -21.87 22.38
C SER A 128 6.49 -22.17 22.37
N VAL A 129 5.75 -21.46 21.52
CA VAL A 129 4.30 -21.68 21.36
C VAL A 129 4.01 -23.14 20.97
N MET A 130 4.78 -23.72 20.05
CA MET A 130 4.55 -25.07 19.53
C MET A 130 5.03 -26.20 20.44
N GLU A 131 5.88 -25.92 21.44
CA GLU A 131 6.24 -26.90 22.48
C GLU A 131 5.20 -26.97 23.61
N ASN A 132 4.38 -25.93 23.74
CA ASN A 132 3.38 -25.80 24.79
C ASN A 132 1.97 -26.12 24.26
N LYS A 133 1.05 -26.37 25.19
CA LYS A 133 -0.36 -26.53 24.85
C LYS A 133 -0.99 -25.16 24.65
N TRP A 134 -1.21 -24.79 23.39
CA TRP A 134 -1.90 -23.56 23.00
C TRP A 134 -3.40 -23.80 22.69
N ASP A 135 -4.23 -22.76 22.81
CA ASP A 135 -5.64 -22.77 22.44
C ASP A 135 -5.91 -21.86 21.24
N LEU A 136 -6.49 -22.42 20.17
CA LEU A 136 -6.87 -21.68 18.97
C LEU A 136 -7.81 -20.50 19.25
N LYS A 137 -8.69 -20.62 20.26
CA LYS A 137 -9.61 -19.54 20.66
C LYS A 137 -8.87 -18.36 21.27
N GLU A 138 -7.84 -18.63 22.06
CA GLU A 138 -6.99 -17.59 22.63
C GLU A 138 -6.19 -16.87 21.54
N VAL A 139 -5.67 -17.61 20.54
CA VAL A 139 -5.01 -17.02 19.36
C VAL A 139 -5.99 -16.13 18.58
N GLU A 140 -7.20 -16.61 18.28
CA GLU A 140 -8.20 -15.82 17.55
C GLU A 140 -8.63 -14.58 18.35
N GLN A 141 -8.81 -14.72 19.66
CA GLN A 141 -9.17 -13.61 20.55
C GLN A 141 -8.08 -12.53 20.55
N GLU A 142 -6.81 -12.92 20.69
CA GLU A 142 -5.68 -12.00 20.69
C GLU A 142 -5.52 -11.31 19.32
N PHE A 143 -5.61 -12.06 18.22
CA PHE A 143 -5.54 -11.50 16.87
C PHE A 143 -6.67 -10.50 16.61
N ARG A 144 -7.90 -10.78 17.04
CA ARG A 144 -9.01 -9.82 16.93
C ARG A 144 -8.74 -8.54 17.70
N ALA A 145 -8.26 -8.64 18.95
CA ALA A 145 -7.93 -7.47 19.74
C ALA A 145 -6.84 -6.62 19.08
N GLN A 146 -5.81 -7.25 18.52
CA GLN A 146 -4.75 -6.57 17.76
C GLN A 146 -5.29 -5.89 16.49
N ILE A 147 -6.14 -6.58 15.72
CA ILE A 147 -6.80 -6.04 14.51
C ILE A 147 -7.64 -4.81 14.86
N GLU A 148 -8.49 -4.92 15.87
CA GLU A 148 -9.42 -3.85 16.25
C GLU A 148 -8.69 -2.63 16.83
N MET A 149 -7.64 -2.86 17.63
CA MET A 149 -6.76 -1.79 18.10
C MET A 149 -6.05 -1.09 16.93
N ALA A 150 -5.52 -1.83 15.97
CA ALA A 150 -4.85 -1.26 14.81
C ALA A 150 -5.83 -0.48 13.91
N LEU A 151 -6.99 -1.05 13.58
CA LEU A 151 -8.01 -0.39 12.75
C LEU A 151 -8.53 0.92 13.37
N LYS A 152 -8.58 0.99 14.70
CA LYS A 152 -8.98 2.22 15.41
C LYS A 152 -7.96 3.34 15.26
N ASN A 153 -6.67 3.01 15.17
CA ASN A 153 -5.59 4.00 15.29
C ASN A 153 -4.87 4.28 13.96
N ILE A 154 -4.96 3.38 12.99
CA ILE A 154 -4.19 3.39 11.73
C ILE A 154 -5.17 3.37 10.54
N PRO A 155 -5.60 4.54 10.03
CA PRO A 155 -6.50 4.63 8.88
C PRO A 155 -5.93 4.03 7.58
N GLN A 156 -4.61 3.88 7.49
CA GLN A 156 -3.92 3.33 6.33
C GLN A 156 -3.78 1.81 6.32
N LEU A 157 -4.27 1.13 7.36
CA LEU A 157 -4.10 -0.31 7.51
C LEU A 157 -4.74 -1.06 6.34
N SER A 158 -3.93 -1.84 5.61
CA SER A 158 -4.33 -2.43 4.34
C SER A 158 -4.35 -3.95 4.34
N HIS A 159 -3.53 -4.60 5.17
CA HIS A 159 -3.32 -6.06 5.16
C HIS A 159 -2.84 -6.60 6.52
N LEU A 160 -2.71 -7.93 6.62
CA LEU A 160 -2.22 -8.68 7.78
C LEU A 160 -0.95 -9.46 7.44
N THR A 161 0.00 -9.48 8.38
CA THR A 161 1.21 -10.30 8.38
C THR A 161 1.35 -11.00 9.72
N GLY A 162 2.31 -11.93 9.84
CA GLY A 162 2.55 -12.64 11.09
C GLY A 162 4.00 -12.52 11.55
N HIS A 163 4.21 -11.94 12.72
CA HIS A 163 5.53 -11.92 13.35
C HIS A 163 6.01 -13.36 13.58
N MET A 164 7.22 -13.67 13.13
CA MET A 164 7.78 -15.02 13.13
C MET A 164 6.87 -16.08 12.50
N LEU A 165 6.11 -15.73 11.44
CA LEU A 165 5.14 -16.60 10.77
C LEU A 165 3.96 -17.06 11.66
N SER A 166 3.63 -16.28 12.69
CA SER A 166 2.52 -16.54 13.63
C SER A 166 1.15 -16.77 12.97
N THR A 167 0.96 -16.40 11.71
CA THR A 167 -0.31 -16.54 10.98
C THR A 167 -0.44 -17.85 10.20
N GLY A 168 0.62 -18.67 10.15
CA GLY A 168 0.70 -19.84 9.28
C GLY A 168 1.43 -21.05 9.88
N PHE A 169 1.55 -21.15 11.20
CA PHE A 169 2.31 -22.24 11.84
C PHE A 169 1.54 -23.57 11.97
N THR A 170 0.21 -23.56 11.82
CA THR A 170 -0.64 -24.75 11.67
C THR A 170 -1.74 -24.52 10.64
N LYS A 171 -2.37 -25.60 10.17
CA LYS A 171 -3.47 -25.52 9.20
C LYS A 171 -4.68 -24.79 9.80
N GLU A 172 -5.02 -25.09 11.05
CA GLU A 172 -6.17 -24.51 11.75
C GLU A 172 -5.98 -23.00 11.95
N VAL A 173 -4.76 -22.55 12.27
CA VAL A 173 -4.43 -21.12 12.37
C VAL A 173 -4.48 -20.46 11.00
N ASN A 174 -3.91 -21.08 9.95
CA ASN A 174 -3.96 -20.56 8.58
C ASN A 174 -5.41 -20.35 8.09
N GLU A 175 -6.30 -21.31 8.37
CA GLU A 175 -7.73 -21.21 8.04
C GLU A 175 -8.44 -20.14 8.88
N MET A 176 -8.14 -20.04 10.18
CA MET A 176 -8.68 -19.00 11.05
C MET A 176 -8.25 -17.60 10.58
N VAL A 177 -6.97 -17.39 10.26
CA VAL A 177 -6.47 -16.10 9.74
C VAL A 177 -7.13 -15.77 8.40
N LEU A 178 -7.38 -16.75 7.53
CA LEU A 178 -8.15 -16.52 6.30
C LEU A 178 -9.59 -16.05 6.58
N ARG A 179 -10.25 -16.57 7.63
CA ARG A 179 -11.57 -16.08 8.06
C ARG A 179 -11.48 -14.64 8.55
N LEU A 180 -10.52 -14.32 9.43
CA LEU A 180 -10.32 -12.96 9.93
C LEU A 180 -10.02 -11.99 8.79
N ALA A 181 -9.15 -12.38 7.85
CA ALA A 181 -8.80 -11.58 6.69
C ALA A 181 -10.04 -11.21 5.85
N LYS A 182 -10.97 -12.17 5.66
CA LYS A 182 -12.25 -11.93 4.96
C LYS A 182 -13.19 -11.05 5.79
N GLU A 183 -13.31 -11.32 7.08
CA GLU A 183 -14.19 -10.60 8.01
C GLU A 183 -13.83 -9.12 8.15
N TYR A 184 -12.54 -8.81 8.34
CA TYR A 184 -12.05 -7.45 8.50
C TYR A 184 -11.69 -6.78 7.16
N HIS A 185 -11.81 -7.50 6.04
CA HIS A 185 -11.39 -7.07 4.70
C HIS A 185 -9.90 -6.69 4.63
N LEU A 186 -9.04 -7.42 5.34
CA LEU A 186 -7.59 -7.23 5.37
C LEU A 186 -6.92 -8.51 4.84
N PRO A 187 -6.45 -8.57 3.58
CA PRO A 187 -5.76 -9.73 3.04
C PRO A 187 -4.58 -10.08 3.93
N SER A 188 -4.35 -11.37 4.16
CA SER A 188 -3.17 -11.84 4.87
C SER A 188 -2.15 -12.40 3.89
N ILE A 189 -0.90 -11.92 3.96
CA ILE A 189 0.17 -12.26 3.00
C ILE A 189 1.23 -13.24 3.52
N ASP A 190 1.24 -13.58 4.81
CA ASP A 190 2.18 -14.58 5.37
C ASP A 190 1.53 -15.95 5.64
N ARG A 191 0.30 -16.16 5.14
CA ARG A 191 -0.35 -17.48 5.11
C ARG A 191 0.38 -18.46 4.19
N MET A 192 0.16 -19.75 4.43
CA MET A 192 0.76 -20.87 3.67
C MET A 192 0.48 -20.81 2.16
N ASN A 193 -0.65 -20.22 1.75
CA ASN A 193 -1.10 -20.18 0.34
C ASN A 193 -0.99 -18.78 -0.30
N SER A 194 -0.40 -17.82 0.41
CA SER A 194 -0.33 -16.43 -0.08
C SER A 194 0.41 -16.27 -1.42
N PRO A 195 1.55 -16.95 -1.67
CA PRO A 195 2.25 -16.83 -2.95
C PRO A 195 1.37 -17.20 -4.14
N GLU A 196 0.56 -18.26 -4.02
CA GLU A 196 -0.37 -18.69 -5.05
C GLU A 196 -1.59 -17.75 -5.12
N ASP A 197 -2.19 -17.42 -3.97
CA ASP A 197 -3.40 -16.59 -3.88
C ASP A 197 -3.20 -15.19 -4.47
N TYR A 198 -2.02 -14.59 -4.30
CA TYR A 198 -1.68 -13.25 -4.80
C TYR A 198 -0.62 -13.24 -5.90
N GLN A 199 -0.23 -14.43 -6.40
CA GLN A 199 0.66 -14.60 -7.56
C GLN A 199 1.99 -13.84 -7.44
N PHE A 200 2.74 -14.08 -6.35
CA PHE A 200 4.05 -13.48 -6.15
C PHE A 200 5.11 -14.52 -5.75
N THR A 201 6.37 -14.15 -5.92
CA THR A 201 7.51 -14.96 -5.50
C THR A 201 8.34 -14.19 -4.47
N TYR A 202 8.67 -14.82 -3.34
CA TYR A 202 9.62 -14.25 -2.39
C TYR A 202 11.01 -14.20 -3.00
N ILE A 203 11.71 -13.09 -2.78
CA ILE A 203 13.14 -12.96 -3.06
C ILE A 203 13.87 -12.64 -1.77
N GLY A 204 15.11 -13.09 -1.68
CA GLY A 204 16.00 -12.77 -0.57
C GLY A 204 17.38 -12.37 -1.09
N TYR A 205 18.39 -12.57 -0.27
CA TYR A 205 19.79 -12.36 -0.62
C TYR A 205 20.33 -13.48 -1.52
N ASP A 206 20.94 -13.14 -2.65
CA ASP A 206 21.65 -14.07 -3.53
C ASP A 206 23.15 -14.10 -3.21
N GLY A 207 23.54 -14.80 -2.13
CA GLY A 207 24.93 -14.91 -1.66
C GLY A 207 25.14 -14.29 -0.26
N PRO A 208 26.39 -13.98 0.14
CA PRO A 208 26.71 -13.49 1.49
C PRO A 208 25.89 -12.25 1.88
N ASN A 209 25.55 -12.12 3.16
CA ASN A 209 24.65 -11.07 3.65
C ASN A 209 24.88 -10.69 5.13
N ARG A 210 26.10 -10.89 5.66
CA ARG A 210 26.42 -10.66 7.07
C ARG A 210 26.83 -9.21 7.34
N THR A 211 27.43 -8.55 6.36
CA THR A 211 27.80 -7.13 6.42
C THR A 211 26.89 -6.27 5.54
N SER A 212 26.82 -4.97 5.81
CA SER A 212 26.09 -3.99 5.00
C SER A 212 26.47 -4.09 3.50
N ALA A 213 27.77 -4.15 3.19
CA ALA A 213 28.26 -4.30 1.82
C ALA A 213 27.86 -5.63 1.18
N GLU A 214 27.92 -6.74 1.93
CA GLU A 214 27.47 -8.04 1.44
C GLU A 214 25.97 -8.06 1.14
N LYS A 215 25.13 -7.52 2.04
CA LYS A 215 23.68 -7.37 1.84
C LYS A 215 23.40 -6.57 0.56
N GLU A 216 24.08 -5.44 0.37
CA GLU A 216 23.95 -4.60 -0.83
C GLU A 216 24.23 -5.38 -2.12
N GLU A 217 25.40 -5.99 -2.22
CA GLU A 217 25.79 -6.77 -3.41
C GLU A 217 24.88 -7.96 -3.66
N SER A 218 24.49 -8.65 -2.59
CA SER A 218 23.63 -9.83 -2.65
C SER A 218 22.21 -9.51 -3.08
N PHE A 219 21.68 -8.37 -2.64
CA PHE A 219 20.38 -7.89 -3.09
C PHE A 219 20.42 -7.43 -4.55
N ILE A 220 21.46 -6.71 -4.98
CA ILE A 220 21.63 -6.32 -6.40
C ILE A 220 21.69 -7.57 -7.30
N ARG A 221 22.37 -8.65 -6.87
CA ARG A 221 22.35 -9.93 -7.59
C ARG A 221 20.96 -10.54 -7.69
N SER A 222 20.16 -10.48 -6.64
CA SER A 222 18.74 -10.90 -6.69
C SER A 222 17.92 -10.07 -7.66
N LEU A 223 18.10 -8.74 -7.67
CA LEU A 223 17.42 -7.84 -8.63
C LEU A 223 17.74 -8.20 -10.09
N ASN A 224 18.94 -8.73 -10.36
CA ASN A 224 19.33 -9.18 -11.71
C ASN A 224 18.52 -10.39 -12.22
N LYS A 225 17.83 -11.12 -11.33
CA LYS A 225 17.06 -12.33 -11.68
C LYS A 225 15.57 -12.05 -11.89
N LEU A 226 15.09 -10.82 -11.69
CA LEU A 226 13.67 -10.52 -11.82
C LEU A 226 13.23 -10.56 -13.28
N GLU A 227 12.13 -11.26 -13.54
CA GLU A 227 11.57 -11.45 -14.88
C GLU A 227 10.40 -10.51 -15.13
N ALA A 228 10.33 -9.99 -16.36
CA ALA A 228 9.25 -9.10 -16.78
C ALA A 228 7.87 -9.75 -16.60
N GLY A 229 6.93 -8.97 -16.05
CA GLY A 229 5.55 -9.40 -15.77
C GLY A 229 5.39 -10.27 -14.53
N LYS A 230 6.48 -10.66 -13.85
CA LYS A 230 6.40 -11.32 -12.55
C LYS A 230 6.36 -10.31 -11.40
N ARG A 231 5.82 -10.77 -10.27
CA ARG A 231 5.63 -10.00 -9.05
C ARG A 231 6.46 -10.63 -7.95
N TYR A 232 7.24 -9.82 -7.27
CA TYR A 232 8.18 -10.26 -6.25
C TYR A 232 7.91 -9.57 -4.93
N LEU A 233 8.26 -10.21 -3.83
CA LEU A 233 8.22 -9.64 -2.49
C LEU A 233 9.58 -9.84 -1.81
N PHE A 234 10.19 -8.75 -1.39
CA PHE A 234 11.33 -8.71 -0.48
C PHE A 234 10.89 -8.14 0.86
N LEU A 235 11.30 -8.77 1.95
CA LEU A 235 11.06 -8.30 3.31
C LEU A 235 12.36 -8.30 4.09
N ASP A 236 12.55 -7.32 4.96
CA ASP A 236 13.65 -7.32 5.93
C ASP A 236 13.37 -6.35 7.11
N HIS A 237 14.30 -6.23 8.05
CA HIS A 237 14.09 -5.62 9.36
C HIS A 237 15.07 -4.46 9.59
N PRO A 238 14.76 -3.23 9.15
CA PRO A 238 15.63 -2.08 9.36
C PRO A 238 15.60 -1.60 10.82
N ALA A 239 16.76 -1.21 11.34
CA ALA A 239 16.90 -0.48 12.59
C ALA A 239 18.15 0.42 12.53
N LEU A 240 18.27 1.35 13.47
CA LEU A 240 19.50 2.13 13.65
C LEU A 240 20.43 1.43 14.67
N ASP A 241 21.73 1.36 14.40
CA ASP A 241 22.73 0.90 15.38
C ASP A 241 23.05 2.04 16.35
N ASN A 242 22.29 2.07 17.44
CA ASN A 242 22.43 3.05 18.50
C ASN A 242 22.29 2.41 19.90
N GLU A 243 22.32 3.24 20.94
CA GLU A 243 22.25 2.80 22.34
C GLU A 243 20.98 2.01 22.68
N GLU A 244 19.85 2.24 21.98
CA GLU A 244 18.61 1.49 22.22
C GLU A 244 18.70 0.07 21.64
N MET A 245 19.26 -0.08 20.44
CA MET A 245 19.31 -1.38 19.74
C MET A 245 20.47 -2.27 20.19
N ARG A 246 21.60 -1.72 20.62
CA ARG A 246 22.77 -2.53 21.07
C ARG A 246 22.48 -3.54 22.21
N PRO A 247 21.61 -3.26 23.19
CA PRO A 247 21.21 -4.25 24.19
C PRO A 247 20.09 -5.20 23.74
N VAL A 248 19.56 -5.06 22.53
CA VAL A 248 18.51 -5.94 21.99
C VAL A 248 19.16 -7.16 21.38
N PHE A 249 18.88 -8.33 21.94
CA PHE A 249 19.35 -9.61 21.43
C PHE A 249 18.47 -10.75 21.92
N HIS A 250 18.62 -11.90 21.27
CA HIS A 250 18.29 -13.20 21.84
C HIS A 250 19.50 -14.12 21.64
N ILE A 251 19.58 -15.21 22.38
CA ILE A 251 20.69 -16.17 22.27
C ILE A 251 20.72 -16.73 20.84
N GLY A 252 21.87 -16.63 20.18
CA GLY A 252 22.05 -16.98 18.77
C GLY A 252 21.84 -15.82 17.78
N TYR A 253 21.45 -14.63 18.25
CA TYR A 253 21.36 -13.40 17.47
C TYR A 253 21.74 -12.19 18.34
N GLU A 254 23.03 -12.11 18.68
CA GLU A 254 23.57 -11.09 19.60
C GLU A 254 23.82 -9.73 18.94
N ASN A 255 24.11 -9.71 17.63
CA ASN A 255 24.50 -8.51 16.90
C ASN A 255 23.33 -7.86 16.14
N VAL A 256 22.13 -7.81 16.74
CA VAL A 256 20.90 -7.32 16.10
C VAL A 256 21.06 -5.89 15.58
N ALA A 257 21.63 -5.00 16.39
CA ALA A 257 21.82 -3.59 16.03
C ALA A 257 22.61 -3.43 14.72
N LEU A 258 23.77 -4.08 14.62
CA LEU A 258 24.64 -4.00 13.46
C LEU A 258 24.00 -4.66 12.22
N ASP A 259 23.38 -5.82 12.40
CA ASP A 259 22.74 -6.55 11.30
C ASP A 259 21.56 -5.76 10.71
N ARG A 260 20.67 -5.24 11.57
CA ARG A 260 19.52 -4.42 11.16
C ARG A 260 19.92 -3.03 10.65
N GLN A 261 21.04 -2.45 11.10
CA GLN A 261 21.62 -1.25 10.47
C GLN A 261 22.05 -1.54 9.03
N GLY A 262 22.66 -2.70 8.76
CA GLY A 262 23.01 -3.10 7.40
C GLY A 262 21.79 -3.19 6.47
N VAL A 263 20.61 -3.51 7.01
CA VAL A 263 19.34 -3.47 6.27
C VAL A 263 18.92 -2.03 5.96
N THR A 264 19.00 -1.12 6.94
CA THR A 264 18.72 0.30 6.73
C THR A 264 19.62 0.91 5.65
N ASP A 265 20.90 0.57 5.67
CA ASP A 265 21.88 1.01 4.67
C ASP A 265 21.53 0.47 3.27
N LEU A 266 21.25 -0.83 3.16
CA LEU A 266 20.82 -1.48 1.93
C LEU A 266 19.60 -0.77 1.32
N LEU A 267 18.55 -0.57 2.11
CA LEU A 267 17.28 -0.06 1.64
C LEU A 267 17.33 1.42 1.28
N THR A 268 18.33 2.16 1.77
CA THR A 268 18.56 3.58 1.42
C THR A 268 19.67 3.78 0.38
N SER A 269 20.34 2.70 -0.02
CA SER A 269 21.48 2.74 -0.93
C SER A 269 21.18 3.41 -2.28
N PRO A 270 21.99 4.39 -2.69
CA PRO A 270 21.94 4.93 -4.06
C PRO A 270 22.19 3.86 -5.14
N ARG A 271 23.06 2.88 -4.87
CA ARG A 271 23.39 1.82 -5.84
C ARG A 271 22.20 0.89 -6.07
N VAL A 272 21.48 0.55 -5.01
CA VAL A 272 20.27 -0.27 -5.10
C VAL A 272 19.17 0.46 -5.84
N LYS A 273 18.94 1.75 -5.53
CA LYS A 273 17.98 2.60 -6.26
C LYS A 273 18.31 2.66 -7.75
N GLN A 274 19.57 2.88 -8.11
CA GLN A 274 20.01 2.89 -9.51
C GLN A 274 19.79 1.53 -10.17
N ALA A 275 20.10 0.42 -9.50
CA ALA A 275 19.89 -0.92 -10.06
C ALA A 275 18.39 -1.24 -10.33
N ILE A 276 17.49 -0.71 -9.51
CA ILE A 276 16.03 -0.80 -9.72
C ILE A 276 15.62 0.02 -10.94
N GLU A 277 16.10 1.26 -11.05
CA GLU A 277 15.81 2.17 -12.16
C GLU A 277 16.34 1.62 -13.50
N ASP A 278 17.59 1.18 -13.55
CA ASP A 278 18.25 0.64 -14.75
C ASP A 278 17.51 -0.58 -15.32
N LYS A 279 16.83 -1.33 -14.45
CA LYS A 279 16.03 -2.51 -14.82
C LYS A 279 14.57 -2.20 -15.08
N GLY A 280 14.15 -0.96 -14.86
CA GLY A 280 12.75 -0.57 -14.90
C GLY A 280 11.88 -1.35 -13.92
N ILE A 281 12.42 -1.82 -12.79
CA ILE A 281 11.64 -2.54 -11.77
C ILE A 281 10.65 -1.55 -11.13
N LYS A 282 9.36 -1.88 -11.16
CA LYS A 282 8.33 -1.05 -10.54
C LYS A 282 8.14 -1.45 -9.08
N LEU A 283 8.52 -0.55 -8.17
CA LEU A 283 8.23 -0.71 -6.75
C LEU A 283 6.72 -0.57 -6.50
N ILE A 284 6.16 -1.50 -5.72
CA ILE A 284 4.75 -1.51 -5.35
C ILE A 284 4.60 -1.74 -3.85
N SER A 285 3.46 -1.34 -3.28
CA SER A 285 3.11 -1.72 -1.91
C SER A 285 2.44 -3.09 -1.85
N ILE A 286 2.31 -3.66 -0.66
CA ILE A 286 1.56 -4.88 -0.40
C ILE A 286 0.06 -4.68 -0.66
N ASN A 287 -0.51 -3.50 -0.36
CA ASN A 287 -1.87 -3.18 -0.77
C ASN A 287 -2.05 -3.24 -2.30
N GLN A 288 -1.10 -2.73 -3.08
CA GLN A 288 -1.11 -2.88 -4.54
C GLN A 288 -0.90 -4.34 -4.95
N LEU A 289 -0.07 -5.08 -4.22
CA LEU A 289 0.17 -6.49 -4.49
C LEU A 289 -1.13 -7.33 -4.31
N THR A 290 -1.90 -7.04 -3.28
CA THR A 290 -3.06 -7.85 -2.88
C THR A 290 -4.41 -7.33 -3.39
N LYS A 291 -4.55 -6.01 -3.58
CA LYS A 291 -5.81 -5.34 -3.98
C LYS A 291 -5.65 -4.32 -5.10
N GLY A 292 -4.48 -4.25 -5.73
CA GLY A 292 -4.31 -3.43 -6.94
C GLY A 292 -5.20 -3.94 -8.07
N LEU A 293 -5.58 -3.05 -9.00
CA LEU A 293 -6.21 -3.49 -10.24
C LEU A 293 -5.20 -4.33 -11.05
N PRO A 294 -5.60 -5.50 -11.57
CA PRO A 294 -4.69 -6.34 -12.36
C PRO A 294 -4.28 -5.63 -13.65
N HIS A 295 -3.02 -5.75 -14.06
CA HIS A 295 -2.53 -5.16 -15.30
C HIS A 295 -2.64 -6.14 -16.49
N ALA A 296 -2.77 -5.59 -17.69
CA ALA A 296 -2.64 -6.30 -18.95
C ALA A 296 -1.72 -5.54 -19.91
N THR A 297 -1.15 -6.24 -20.89
CA THR A 297 -0.35 -5.62 -21.94
C THR A 297 -1.16 -4.58 -22.69
N THR A 298 -0.60 -3.38 -22.84
CA THR A 298 -1.27 -2.32 -23.58
C THR A 298 -1.40 -2.67 -25.07
N PRO A 299 -2.62 -2.60 -25.65
CA PRO A 299 -2.79 -2.79 -27.09
C PRO A 299 -2.00 -1.75 -27.89
N GLY A 300 -1.32 -2.16 -28.97
CA GLY A 300 -0.49 -1.25 -29.77
C GLY A 300 -1.25 -0.07 -30.41
N LYS A 301 -2.54 -0.24 -30.70
CA LYS A 301 -3.43 0.86 -31.14
C LYS A 301 -3.66 1.87 -30.02
N LEU A 302 -3.88 1.39 -28.79
CA LEU A 302 -4.05 2.24 -27.61
C LEU A 302 -2.75 2.95 -27.26
N ALA A 303 -1.59 2.30 -27.38
CA ALA A 303 -0.29 2.93 -27.17
C ALA A 303 -0.08 4.18 -28.04
N LYS A 304 -0.36 4.04 -29.35
CA LYS A 304 -0.30 5.17 -30.29
C LYS A 304 -1.34 6.25 -29.98
N ALA A 305 -2.52 5.85 -29.50
CA ALA A 305 -3.57 6.79 -29.10
C ALA A 305 -3.22 7.57 -27.83
N MET A 306 -2.61 6.90 -26.85
CA MET A 306 -2.10 7.51 -25.63
C MET A 306 -1.04 8.54 -25.94
N GLN A 307 -0.04 8.23 -26.78
CA GLN A 307 0.96 9.23 -27.17
C GLN A 307 0.31 10.46 -27.82
N LYS A 308 -0.64 10.28 -28.75
CA LYS A 308 -1.36 11.40 -29.37
C LYS A 308 -2.17 12.21 -28.36
N TYR A 309 -2.78 11.55 -27.37
CA TYR A 309 -3.51 12.20 -26.29
C TYR A 309 -2.57 13.05 -25.42
N LEU A 310 -1.43 12.50 -24.99
CA LEU A 310 -0.43 13.21 -24.20
C LEU A 310 0.14 14.43 -24.94
N ASP A 311 0.50 14.28 -26.22
CA ASP A 311 0.96 15.37 -27.07
C ASP A 311 -0.10 16.49 -27.18
N ALA A 312 -1.39 16.12 -27.25
CA ALA A 312 -2.49 17.06 -27.33
C ALA A 312 -2.73 17.79 -26.00
N MET A 313 -2.64 17.08 -24.86
CA MET A 313 -2.72 17.67 -23.52
C MET A 313 -1.61 18.71 -23.30
N GLN A 314 -0.37 18.36 -23.70
CA GLN A 314 0.77 19.28 -23.63
C GLN A 314 0.56 20.51 -24.51
N LYS A 315 0.11 20.35 -25.76
CA LYS A 315 -0.18 21.47 -26.67
C LYS A 315 -1.31 22.36 -26.18
N ALA A 316 -2.29 21.79 -25.49
CA ALA A 316 -3.39 22.53 -24.88
C ALA A 316 -3.00 23.21 -23.55
N ASN A 317 -1.73 23.11 -23.12
CA ASN A 317 -1.23 23.61 -21.85
C ASN A 317 -2.06 23.14 -20.65
N GLN A 318 -2.51 21.88 -20.70
CA GLN A 318 -3.25 21.25 -19.61
C GLN A 318 -2.28 20.47 -18.72
N GLU A 319 -2.25 20.82 -17.42
CA GLU A 319 -1.47 20.07 -16.43
C GLU A 319 -2.16 18.74 -16.15
N LEU A 320 -1.76 17.70 -16.88
CA LEU A 320 -2.09 16.31 -16.58
C LEU A 320 -1.17 15.84 -15.46
N HIS A 321 -1.74 15.28 -14.40
CA HIS A 321 -0.97 14.68 -13.31
C HIS A 321 -0.98 13.16 -13.41
N SER A 322 -2.10 12.57 -13.83
CA SER A 322 -2.15 11.12 -14.11
C SER A 322 -3.39 10.73 -14.90
N ILE A 323 -3.28 9.57 -15.55
CA ILE A 323 -4.36 8.91 -16.26
C ILE A 323 -4.24 7.40 -16.04
N MET A 324 -5.38 6.73 -15.88
CA MET A 324 -5.49 5.28 -15.83
C MET A 324 -6.67 4.83 -16.68
N ILE A 325 -6.44 3.84 -17.53
CA ILE A 325 -7.45 3.21 -18.38
C ILE A 325 -7.58 1.75 -17.96
N VAL A 326 -8.79 1.39 -17.53
CA VAL A 326 -9.19 0.02 -17.18
C VAL A 326 -10.12 -0.48 -18.27
N GLN A 327 -9.91 -1.70 -18.77
CA GLN A 327 -10.82 -2.39 -19.68
C GLN A 327 -10.90 -3.85 -19.29
N HIS A 328 -12.11 -4.44 -19.29
CA HIS A 328 -12.33 -5.82 -18.87
C HIS A 328 -11.76 -6.11 -17.46
N GLY A 329 -11.87 -5.12 -16.56
CA GLY A 329 -11.36 -5.19 -15.19
C GLY A 329 -9.83 -5.13 -15.06
N LYS A 330 -9.09 -4.86 -16.15
CA LYS A 330 -7.62 -4.78 -16.13
C LYS A 330 -7.12 -3.40 -16.53
N VAL A 331 -6.08 -2.90 -15.87
CA VAL A 331 -5.36 -1.69 -16.30
C VAL A 331 -4.63 -2.01 -17.61
N ILE A 332 -5.02 -1.31 -18.67
CA ILE A 332 -4.44 -1.48 -20.01
C ILE A 332 -3.55 -0.30 -20.44
N ALA A 333 -3.62 0.83 -19.73
CA ALA A 333 -2.69 1.96 -19.90
C ALA A 333 -2.74 2.85 -18.66
N GLU A 334 -1.59 3.38 -18.25
CA GLU A 334 -1.48 4.34 -17.14
C GLU A 334 -0.25 5.22 -17.34
N GLU A 335 -0.33 6.48 -16.89
CA GLU A 335 0.79 7.41 -16.90
C GLU A 335 0.68 8.37 -15.71
N TRP A 336 1.84 8.77 -15.17
CA TRP A 336 1.96 9.69 -14.02
C TRP A 336 2.95 10.80 -14.36
N PHE A 337 2.57 12.04 -14.09
CA PHE A 337 3.32 13.25 -14.42
C PHE A 337 3.54 14.05 -13.13
N GLY A 338 4.76 13.93 -12.59
CA GLY A 338 5.10 14.30 -11.22
C GLY A 338 5.51 13.06 -10.43
N GLY A 339 6.45 13.20 -9.48
CA GLY A 339 6.86 12.07 -8.62
C GLY A 339 5.65 11.37 -7.99
N GLN A 340 5.77 10.09 -7.66
CA GLN A 340 4.69 9.21 -7.16
C GLN A 340 3.92 9.76 -5.93
N ASP A 341 4.38 10.86 -5.34
CA ASP A 341 3.83 11.55 -4.16
C ASP A 341 3.16 12.92 -4.40
N THR A 342 2.93 13.36 -5.64
CA THR A 342 2.29 14.67 -5.82
C THR A 342 0.76 14.61 -5.66
N GLU A 343 0.30 15.00 -4.46
CA GLU A 343 -1.08 15.27 -4.04
C GLU A 343 -1.87 16.16 -5.01
N SER A 344 -2.25 15.60 -6.15
CA SER A 344 -3.31 16.11 -7.01
C SER A 344 -4.55 15.24 -6.79
N THR A 345 -4.96 15.11 -5.54
CA THR A 345 -6.02 14.17 -5.17
C THR A 345 -7.34 14.48 -5.87
N ASN A 346 -7.90 13.49 -6.58
CA ASN A 346 -9.27 13.50 -7.08
C ASN A 346 -10.23 13.69 -5.91
N TYR A 347 -11.30 14.47 -6.02
CA TYR A 347 -12.32 14.42 -4.97
C TYR A 347 -13.75 14.22 -5.45
N ILE A 348 -14.48 13.40 -4.69
CA ILE A 348 -15.92 13.22 -4.80
C ILE A 348 -16.58 14.10 -3.74
N TRP A 349 -17.65 14.78 -4.14
CA TRP A 349 -18.50 15.52 -3.21
C TRP A 349 -19.62 14.63 -2.66
N VAL A 350 -19.80 14.65 -1.34
CA VAL A 350 -20.87 13.94 -0.64
C VAL A 350 -21.78 14.97 0.02
N ASP A 351 -23.05 15.02 -0.42
CA ASP A 351 -24.07 15.91 0.15
C ASP A 351 -24.37 15.57 1.62
N SER A 352 -24.40 16.59 2.48
CA SER A 352 -24.84 16.46 3.87
C SER A 352 -26.34 16.23 4.03
N ALA A 353 -27.17 16.46 3.01
CA ALA A 353 -28.62 16.28 3.11
C ALA A 353 -29.00 14.84 3.54
N THR A 354 -28.18 13.86 3.17
CA THR A 354 -28.31 12.44 3.55
C THR A 354 -27.70 12.11 4.91
N ILE A 355 -26.85 13.00 5.46
CA ILE A 355 -25.98 12.77 6.61
C ILE A 355 -25.98 14.01 7.53
N SER A 356 -27.16 14.58 7.77
CA SER A 356 -27.32 15.90 8.43
C SER A 356 -26.90 15.93 9.91
N LYS A 357 -26.41 14.81 10.46
CA LYS A 357 -25.95 14.67 11.86
C LYS A 357 -24.59 13.98 12.03
N ALA A 358 -23.89 13.57 10.98
CA ALA A 358 -22.58 12.91 11.13
C ALA A 358 -21.44 13.91 10.99
N ASN A 359 -20.47 13.81 11.90
CA ASN A 359 -19.15 14.41 11.73
C ASN A 359 -18.30 13.52 10.78
N GLU A 360 -17.12 14.01 10.44
CA GLU A 360 -16.16 13.34 9.55
C GLU A 360 -15.91 11.88 9.96
N GLU A 361 -15.63 11.68 11.25
CA GLU A 361 -15.34 10.39 11.86
C GLU A 361 -16.44 9.37 11.58
N LYS A 362 -17.70 9.72 11.89
CA LYS A 362 -18.85 8.83 11.64
C LYS A 362 -19.05 8.50 10.15
N LEU A 363 -18.73 9.42 9.24
CA LEU A 363 -18.79 9.15 7.81
C LEU A 363 -17.71 8.14 7.40
N MET A 364 -16.48 8.34 7.87
CA MET A 364 -15.37 7.45 7.56
C MET A 364 -15.54 6.07 8.19
N ASP A 365 -16.03 5.98 9.43
CA ASP A 365 -16.39 4.72 10.10
C ASP A 365 -17.48 3.95 9.36
N PHE A 366 -18.39 4.67 8.69
CA PHE A 366 -19.41 4.04 7.86
C PHE A 366 -18.83 3.52 6.54
N LEU A 367 -18.06 4.34 5.83
CA LEU A 367 -17.58 4.06 4.47
C LEU A 367 -16.39 3.10 4.41
N TYR A 368 -15.45 3.17 5.35
CA TYR A 368 -14.25 2.33 5.31
C TYR A 368 -14.55 0.82 5.28
N PRO A 369 -15.28 0.26 6.26
CA PRO A 369 -15.52 -1.18 6.29
C PRO A 369 -16.46 -1.64 5.15
N ARG A 370 -17.34 -0.77 4.65
CA ARG A 370 -18.39 -1.13 3.67
C ARG A 370 -17.99 -0.91 2.22
N LEU A 371 -17.10 0.04 1.95
CA LEU A 371 -16.75 0.47 0.60
C LEU A 371 -15.25 0.52 0.38
N PHE A 372 -14.52 1.32 1.15
CA PHE A 372 -13.12 1.59 0.83
C PHE A 372 -12.21 0.39 1.08
N ARG A 373 -12.28 -0.23 2.26
CA ARG A 373 -11.41 -1.34 2.62
C ARG A 373 -11.63 -2.59 1.75
N PRO A 374 -12.87 -3.00 1.40
CA PRO A 374 -13.09 -4.07 0.43
C PRO A 374 -12.49 -3.78 -0.96
N LEU A 375 -12.45 -2.52 -1.39
CA LEU A 375 -11.81 -2.08 -2.65
C LEU A 375 -10.29 -1.90 -2.51
N GLY A 376 -9.73 -1.97 -1.30
CA GLY A 376 -8.32 -1.66 -1.04
C GLY A 376 -7.98 -0.18 -1.13
N ILE A 377 -8.99 0.68 -0.96
CA ILE A 377 -8.82 2.13 -0.85
C ILE A 377 -8.50 2.44 0.61
N VAL A 378 -7.36 3.08 0.83
CA VAL A 378 -6.86 3.48 2.16
C VAL A 378 -6.45 4.96 2.13
N ASN A 379 -6.37 5.61 3.29
CA ASN A 379 -6.02 7.04 3.41
C ASN A 379 -6.88 8.02 2.62
N VAL A 380 -8.17 7.74 2.50
CA VAL A 380 -9.13 8.73 1.99
C VAL A 380 -9.14 9.93 2.93
N LYS A 381 -8.60 11.06 2.48
CA LYS A 381 -8.73 12.32 3.23
C LYS A 381 -10.16 12.81 3.10
N CYS A 382 -10.75 13.24 4.21
CA CYS A 382 -12.07 13.84 4.24
C CYS A 382 -11.93 15.31 4.70
N GLN A 383 -12.61 16.23 4.03
CA GLN A 383 -12.63 17.64 4.44
C GLN A 383 -14.06 18.19 4.38
N LYS A 384 -14.45 18.96 5.39
CA LYS A 384 -15.70 19.70 5.37
C LYS A 384 -15.66 20.74 4.25
N SER A 385 -16.68 20.76 3.39
CA SER A 385 -16.76 21.77 2.34
C SER A 385 -16.94 23.17 2.96
N PRO A 386 -16.26 24.22 2.45
CA PRO A 386 -16.51 25.60 2.85
C PRO A 386 -17.99 25.95 2.69
N GLN A 387 -18.56 26.64 3.69
CA GLN A 387 -19.95 27.10 3.68
C GLN A 387 -20.13 28.21 2.63
N SER A 388 -20.44 27.83 1.40
CA SER A 388 -21.00 28.76 0.41
C SER A 388 -22.44 28.33 0.12
N ILE A 389 -23.37 29.08 0.72
CA ILE A 389 -24.78 29.24 0.35
C ILE A 389 -25.51 27.94 -0.05
N ASN A 390 -26.22 27.35 0.92
CA ASN A 390 -27.26 26.31 0.79
C ASN A 390 -26.86 24.83 0.61
N SER A 391 -25.59 24.43 0.76
CA SER A 391 -25.25 23.00 0.80
C SER A 391 -24.07 22.71 1.74
N SER A 392 -24.34 22.09 2.90
CA SER A 392 -23.29 21.42 3.69
C SER A 392 -22.88 20.11 2.98
N GLY A 393 -21.64 19.65 3.15
CA GLY A 393 -21.17 18.41 2.53
C GLY A 393 -19.68 18.14 2.82
N TRP A 394 -19.21 17.00 2.36
CA TRP A 394 -17.83 16.52 2.55
C TRP A 394 -17.12 16.32 1.21
N ARG A 395 -15.82 16.57 1.17
CA ARG A 395 -14.93 16.28 0.03
C ARG A 395 -14.07 15.09 0.40
N LEU A 396 -14.13 14.03 -0.41
CA LEU A 396 -13.35 12.81 -0.23
C LEU A 396 -12.27 12.72 -1.28
N PHE A 397 -11.01 12.62 -0.87
CA PHE A 397 -9.85 12.67 -1.74
C PHE A 397 -9.33 11.26 -2.06
N PHE A 398 -9.07 10.98 -3.34
CA PHE A 398 -8.69 9.66 -3.86
C PHE A 398 -7.45 9.73 -4.76
N LYS A 399 -6.67 8.64 -4.76
CA LYS A 399 -5.66 8.37 -5.80
C LYS A 399 -6.36 8.03 -7.12
N THR A 400 -5.67 8.17 -8.25
CA THR A 400 -6.24 7.86 -9.57
C THR A 400 -6.68 6.40 -9.69
N GLU A 401 -5.91 5.46 -9.12
CA GLU A 401 -6.29 4.05 -9.07
C GLU A 401 -7.56 3.81 -8.23
N ASP A 402 -7.66 4.45 -7.06
CA ASP A 402 -8.85 4.35 -6.19
C ASP A 402 -10.09 4.90 -6.91
N PHE A 403 -9.93 5.98 -7.66
CA PHE A 403 -10.99 6.56 -8.47
C PHE A 403 -11.37 5.60 -9.62
N ALA A 404 -10.40 4.98 -10.30
CA ALA A 404 -10.65 3.95 -11.30
C ALA A 404 -11.40 2.72 -10.72
N LYS A 405 -11.08 2.28 -9.50
CA LYS A 405 -11.79 1.21 -8.79
C LYS A 405 -13.25 1.55 -8.54
N LEU A 406 -13.56 2.79 -8.15
CA LEU A 406 -14.94 3.26 -8.01
C LEU A 406 -15.67 3.25 -9.36
N GLY A 407 -15.04 3.71 -10.44
CA GLY A 407 -15.60 3.60 -11.79
C GLY A 407 -15.86 2.16 -12.22
N GLN A 408 -14.93 1.26 -11.90
CA GLN A 408 -15.03 -0.17 -12.22
C GLN A 408 -16.15 -0.85 -11.42
N LEU A 409 -16.36 -0.46 -10.16
CA LEU A 409 -17.50 -0.90 -9.35
C LEU A 409 -18.83 -0.48 -9.97
N PHE A 410 -18.93 0.76 -10.46
CA PHE A 410 -20.11 1.25 -11.19
C PHE A 410 -20.34 0.46 -12.48
N LEU A 411 -19.28 0.23 -13.26
CA LEU A 411 -19.32 -0.58 -14.49
C LEU A 411 -19.81 -2.01 -14.22
N GLN A 412 -19.41 -2.59 -13.07
CA GLN A 412 -19.84 -3.90 -12.60
C GLN A 412 -21.20 -3.89 -11.87
N LYS A 413 -21.98 -2.81 -12.02
CA LYS A 413 -23.31 -2.65 -11.41
C LYS A 413 -23.32 -2.86 -9.89
N GLY A 414 -22.28 -2.36 -9.23
CA GLY A 414 -22.13 -2.42 -7.78
C GLY A 414 -21.62 -3.75 -7.25
N LYS A 415 -21.17 -4.68 -8.11
CA LYS A 415 -20.50 -5.92 -7.70
C LYS A 415 -18.99 -5.73 -7.69
N TRP A 416 -18.33 -6.34 -6.70
CA TRP A 416 -16.86 -6.41 -6.62
C TRP A 416 -16.46 -7.75 -6.05
N ASN A 417 -15.56 -8.48 -6.72
CA ASN A 417 -15.12 -9.81 -6.31
C ASN A 417 -16.29 -10.78 -5.95
N GLY A 418 -17.39 -10.69 -6.69
CA GLY A 418 -18.60 -11.51 -6.48
C GLY A 418 -19.56 -11.01 -5.39
N GLN A 419 -19.17 -10.01 -4.59
CA GLN A 419 -20.02 -9.42 -3.56
C GLN A 419 -20.80 -8.21 -4.10
N GLN A 420 -22.10 -8.13 -3.80
CA GLN A 420 -22.91 -6.93 -4.08
C GLN A 420 -22.61 -5.86 -3.03
N MET A 421 -21.90 -4.80 -3.41
CA MET A 421 -21.54 -3.68 -2.53
C MET A 421 -22.53 -2.53 -2.63
N LEU A 422 -23.02 -2.22 -3.83
CA LEU A 422 -24.02 -1.17 -4.09
C LEU A 422 -25.24 -1.80 -4.78
N PRO A 423 -26.49 -1.50 -4.42
CA PRO A 423 -27.65 -2.11 -5.09
C PRO A 423 -27.67 -1.84 -6.60
N GLU A 424 -27.91 -2.87 -7.41
CA GLU A 424 -27.96 -2.74 -8.88
C GLU A 424 -29.03 -1.71 -9.32
N GLU A 425 -30.18 -1.69 -8.66
CA GLU A 425 -31.25 -0.71 -8.92
C GLU A 425 -30.82 0.74 -8.63
N TRP A 426 -29.93 0.94 -7.66
CA TRP A 426 -29.40 2.26 -7.34
C TRP A 426 -28.43 2.72 -8.43
N ILE A 427 -27.58 1.82 -8.92
CA ILE A 427 -26.68 2.10 -10.06
C ILE A 427 -27.49 2.38 -11.33
N ALA A 428 -28.57 1.63 -11.60
CA ALA A 428 -29.42 1.83 -12.77
C ALA A 428 -30.14 3.19 -12.77
N LYS A 429 -30.38 3.77 -11.59
CA LYS A 429 -30.94 5.12 -11.44
C LYS A 429 -29.89 6.23 -11.60
N ALA A 430 -28.61 5.91 -11.48
CA ALA A 430 -27.54 6.86 -11.73
C ALA A 430 -27.49 7.16 -13.24
N SER A 431 -27.92 8.35 -13.64
CA SER A 431 -28.01 8.76 -15.04
C SER A 431 -26.67 9.13 -15.68
N ALA A 432 -25.56 9.00 -14.96
CA ALA A 432 -24.27 9.57 -15.35
C ALA A 432 -23.20 8.49 -15.60
N CYS A 433 -22.76 8.39 -16.84
CA CYS A 433 -21.56 7.65 -17.26
C CYS A 433 -20.25 8.41 -16.96
N CYS A 434 -20.34 9.53 -16.23
CA CYS A 434 -19.22 10.42 -15.92
C CYS A 434 -19.39 10.97 -14.50
N ALA A 435 -18.29 11.04 -13.75
CA ALA A 435 -18.24 11.76 -12.49
C ALA A 435 -17.16 12.83 -12.57
N ASP A 436 -17.54 14.11 -12.44
CA ASP A 436 -16.62 15.24 -12.46
C ASP A 436 -16.15 15.59 -11.05
N GLY A 437 -14.83 15.68 -10.89
CA GLY A 437 -14.16 16.31 -9.75
C GLY A 437 -13.79 17.77 -10.03
N ARG A 438 -13.05 18.41 -9.12
CA ARG A 438 -12.62 19.82 -9.29
C ARG A 438 -11.43 19.93 -10.22
N ASN A 439 -11.30 21.09 -10.86
CA ASN A 439 -10.12 21.44 -11.67
C ASN A 439 -9.79 20.42 -12.78
N GLY A 440 -10.78 19.70 -13.30
CA GLY A 440 -10.59 18.79 -14.44
C GLY A 440 -10.29 17.33 -14.13
N GLN A 441 -10.51 16.93 -12.89
CA GLN A 441 -10.53 15.53 -12.46
C GLN A 441 -11.82 14.87 -12.93
N TYR A 442 -11.79 13.63 -13.42
CA TYR A 442 -13.02 12.91 -13.78
C TYR A 442 -12.81 11.40 -13.92
N ILE A 443 -13.92 10.66 -13.82
CA ILE A 443 -14.04 9.27 -14.30
C ILE A 443 -15.00 9.27 -15.48
N LEU A 444 -14.64 8.56 -16.54
CA LEU A 444 -15.56 8.14 -17.60
C LEU A 444 -15.78 6.63 -17.49
N VAL A 445 -17.02 6.22 -17.25
CA VAL A 445 -17.47 4.82 -17.33
C VAL A 445 -18.09 4.61 -18.70
N ILE A 446 -17.61 3.61 -19.44
CA ILE A 446 -17.94 3.38 -20.85
C ILE A 446 -18.46 1.94 -21.00
N PRO A 447 -19.75 1.68 -20.68
CA PRO A 447 -20.30 0.33 -20.65
C PRO A 447 -20.17 -0.44 -21.97
N GLU A 448 -20.35 0.23 -23.10
CA GLU A 448 -20.26 -0.36 -24.44
C GLU A 448 -18.83 -0.79 -24.82
N LYS A 449 -17.82 -0.34 -24.07
CA LYS A 449 -16.41 -0.73 -24.21
C LYS A 449 -15.90 -1.57 -23.04
N ASP A 450 -16.76 -1.81 -22.04
CA ASP A 450 -16.38 -2.38 -20.74
C ASP A 450 -15.12 -1.71 -20.17
N ALA A 451 -15.12 -0.38 -20.19
CA ALA A 451 -13.95 0.44 -19.87
C ALA A 451 -14.22 1.57 -18.89
N VAL A 452 -13.18 1.95 -18.15
CA VAL A 452 -13.15 3.09 -17.24
C VAL A 452 -11.90 3.91 -17.53
N ILE A 453 -12.04 5.24 -17.64
CA ILE A 453 -10.91 6.15 -17.73
C ILE A 453 -10.96 7.09 -16.52
N ALA A 454 -9.96 7.01 -15.65
CA ALA A 454 -9.77 7.93 -14.53
C ALA A 454 -8.65 8.91 -14.88
N VAL A 455 -8.91 10.21 -14.72
CA VAL A 455 -7.94 11.25 -15.03
C VAL A 455 -7.86 12.27 -13.91
N THR A 456 -6.64 12.65 -13.59
CA THR A 456 -6.31 13.69 -12.64
C THR A 456 -5.59 14.82 -13.38
N THR A 457 -6.19 16.01 -13.38
CA THR A 457 -5.59 17.21 -13.98
C THR A 457 -5.73 18.42 -13.06
N ARG A 458 -4.97 19.48 -13.33
CA ARG A 458 -5.18 20.82 -12.76
C ARG A 458 -5.41 21.80 -13.90
N THR A 459 -6.68 22.06 -14.24
CA THR A 459 -7.02 23.02 -15.29
C THR A 459 -8.34 23.74 -15.01
N GLU A 460 -8.38 25.03 -15.35
CA GLU A 460 -9.55 25.91 -15.20
C GLU A 460 -10.60 25.71 -16.31
N ASP A 461 -10.24 25.13 -17.46
CA ASP A 461 -11.15 24.90 -18.59
C ASP A 461 -11.78 23.49 -18.56
N GLY A 462 -13.07 23.40 -18.22
CA GLY A 462 -13.81 22.15 -18.12
C GLY A 462 -14.18 21.47 -19.44
N GLN A 463 -14.26 22.21 -20.56
CA GLN A 463 -14.88 21.72 -21.80
C GLN A 463 -13.92 20.98 -22.73
N THR A 464 -12.64 21.35 -22.74
CA THR A 464 -11.63 20.78 -23.65
C THR A 464 -11.29 19.31 -23.31
N LYS A 465 -11.65 18.81 -22.13
CA LYS A 465 -11.14 17.54 -21.55
C LYS A 465 -11.81 16.27 -22.09
N PRO A 466 -13.15 16.10 -22.04
CA PRO A 466 -13.79 14.89 -22.59
C PRO A 466 -13.61 14.80 -24.10
N TYR A 467 -13.44 15.94 -24.78
CA TYR A 467 -13.21 15.98 -26.22
C TYR A 467 -11.90 15.29 -26.62
N LEU A 468 -10.79 15.57 -25.95
CA LEU A 468 -9.50 14.94 -26.28
C LEU A 468 -9.55 13.42 -26.08
N ILE A 469 -10.22 12.95 -25.02
CA ILE A 469 -10.46 11.51 -24.82
C ILE A 469 -11.31 10.93 -25.94
N ARG A 470 -12.46 11.55 -26.24
CA ARG A 470 -13.37 11.12 -27.32
C ARG A 470 -12.67 11.07 -28.67
N LYS A 471 -11.78 12.03 -28.93
CA LYS A 471 -11.04 12.15 -30.19
C LYS A 471 -9.90 11.15 -30.30
N HIS A 472 -9.14 10.94 -29.23
CA HIS A 472 -7.88 10.19 -29.30
C HIS A 472 -7.99 8.78 -28.71
N LEU A 473 -8.60 8.63 -27.53
CA LEU A 473 -8.58 7.38 -26.77
C LEU A 473 -9.77 6.47 -27.06
N LEU A 474 -11.01 6.98 -27.07
CA LEU A 474 -12.21 6.15 -27.30
C LEU A 474 -12.17 5.33 -28.61
N PRO A 475 -11.65 5.84 -29.74
CA PRO A 475 -11.58 5.04 -30.97
C PRO A 475 -10.58 3.88 -30.89
N ALA A 476 -9.70 3.86 -29.88
CA ALA A 476 -8.67 2.85 -29.68
C ALA A 476 -9.03 1.79 -28.62
N LEU A 477 -10.07 2.04 -27.82
CA LEU A 477 -10.74 1.06 -26.95
C LEU A 477 -11.74 0.22 -27.74
#